data_AF-A0A2N5AB14-F1
#
_entry.id   AF-A0A2N5AB14-F1
#
_cell.length_a   1.000
_cell.length_b   1.000
_cell.length_c   1.000
_cell.angle_alpha   90.00
_cell.angle_beta   90.00
_cell.angle_gamma   90.00
#
_symmetry.space_group_name_H-M   'P 1'
#
loop_
_entity.id
_entity.type
_entity.pdbx_description
1 polymer ?
#
loop_
_entity_poly.entity_id
_entity_poly.type
_entity_poly.pdbx_seq_one_letter_code
_entity_poly.pdbx_strand_id
1 'polypeptide(L)'
;MSTVESPSGAKKPGGFGLWAARLQMAHGRKLVIALPYLWLILLFMLPFLIVFKISLAEMARAIPPYTELMEWADGQLTLTLNFANFLQLTDDPLYFEAYLQSLQVAGISTICCLLLGYPLAWA
;
A
#
# COMPACT_ATOMS: atom_id res chain seq x y z
N MET A 1 -31.84 65.76 -10.45
CA MET A 1 -30.47 65.74 -11.02
C MET A 1 -29.58 65.09 -9.97
N SER A 2 -29.27 63.82 -10.21
CA SER A 2 -28.21 62.95 -9.66
C SER A 2 -27.55 63.30 -8.31
N THR A 3 -27.85 62.51 -7.28
CA THR A 3 -26.86 62.18 -6.24
C THR A 3 -26.53 60.71 -6.38
N VAL A 4 -25.28 60.44 -6.78
CA VAL A 4 -24.73 59.13 -7.07
C VAL A 4 -24.67 58.30 -5.78
N GLU A 5 -25.44 57.22 -5.72
CA GLU A 5 -25.26 56.16 -4.73
C GLU A 5 -23.88 55.52 -4.94
N SER A 6 -23.07 55.53 -3.88
CA SER A 6 -21.77 54.85 -3.84
C SER A 6 -22.01 53.33 -3.82
N PRO A 7 -21.36 52.52 -4.68
CA PRO A 7 -21.63 51.10 -4.67
C PRO A 7 -21.03 50.48 -3.41
N SER A 8 -21.95 50.03 -2.54
CA SER A 8 -21.87 48.88 -1.65
C SER A 8 -20.49 48.26 -1.43
N GLY A 9 -20.06 48.32 -0.17
CA GLY A 9 -18.78 47.82 0.31
C GLY A 9 -18.46 46.39 -0.13
N ALA A 10 -17.37 46.28 -0.91
CA ALA A 10 -16.66 45.03 -1.08
C ALA A 10 -16.12 44.57 0.28
N LYS A 11 -16.80 43.59 0.88
CA LYS A 11 -16.40 42.96 2.14
C LYS A 11 -15.03 42.29 1.92
N LYS A 12 -13.96 42.91 2.41
CA LYS A 12 -12.60 42.34 2.38
C LYS A 12 -12.65 40.98 3.09
N PRO A 13 -12.21 39.87 2.45
CA PRO A 13 -12.19 38.58 3.12
C PRO A 13 -11.24 38.68 4.32
N GLY A 14 -11.73 38.30 5.50
CA GLY A 14 -10.97 38.36 6.74
C GLY A 14 -9.67 37.56 6.65
N GLY A 15 -8.60 38.04 7.30
CA GLY A 15 -7.25 37.46 7.21
C GLY A 15 -7.15 35.96 7.51
N PHE A 16 -8.11 35.41 8.25
CA PHE A 16 -8.24 33.97 8.51
C PHE A 16 -8.59 33.16 7.26
N GLY A 17 -9.46 33.68 6.39
CA GLY A 17 -9.82 33.06 5.12
C GLY A 17 -8.68 33.10 4.09
N LEU A 18 -7.84 34.14 4.13
CA LEU A 18 -6.64 34.23 3.31
C LEU A 18 -5.55 33.24 3.77
N TRP A 19 -5.42 32.99 5.08
CA TRP A 19 -4.48 32.00 5.62
C TRP A 19 -4.91 30.56 5.32
N ALA A 20 -6.20 30.24 5.51
CA ALA A 20 -6.77 28.95 5.13
C ALA A 20 -6.67 28.70 3.62
N ALA A 21 -6.98 29.70 2.79
CA ALA A 21 -6.80 29.62 1.34
C ALA A 21 -5.33 29.44 0.92
N ARG A 22 -4.37 30.04 1.64
CA ARG A 22 -2.93 29.84 1.39
C ARG A 22 -2.46 28.42 1.72
N LEU A 23 -2.93 27.85 2.83
CA LEU A 23 -2.66 26.45 3.20
C LEU A 23 -3.31 25.48 2.22
N GLN A 24 -4.56 25.75 1.81
CA GLN A 24 -5.31 24.99 0.82
C GLN A 24 -4.68 25.06 -0.58
N MET A 25 -4.10 26.21 -0.97
CA MET A 25 -3.36 26.32 -2.25
C MET A 25 -1.98 25.66 -2.20
N ALA A 26 -1.28 25.67 -1.06
CA ALA A 26 0.03 25.04 -0.93
C ALA A 26 -0.04 23.50 -0.91
N HIS A 27 -1.09 22.92 -0.32
CA HIS A 27 -1.24 21.45 -0.15
C HIS A 27 -2.38 20.83 -0.97
N GLY A 28 -3.31 21.63 -1.52
CA GLY A 28 -4.44 21.13 -2.29
C GLY A 28 -4.01 20.34 -3.52
N ARG A 29 -2.99 20.81 -4.25
CA ARG A 29 -2.43 20.06 -5.40
C ARG A 29 -1.88 18.69 -4.97
N LYS A 30 -1.21 18.60 -3.83
CA LYS A 30 -0.67 17.33 -3.32
C LYS A 30 -1.77 16.38 -2.88
N LEU A 31 -2.82 16.88 -2.22
CA LEU A 31 -3.95 16.05 -1.79
C LEU A 31 -4.77 15.53 -2.97
N VAL A 32 -4.99 16.36 -4.00
CA VAL A 32 -5.69 15.95 -5.23
C VAL A 32 -4.92 14.86 -5.98
N ILE A 33 -3.58 14.88 -5.93
CA ILE A 33 -2.73 13.83 -6.51
C ILE A 33 -2.67 12.60 -5.59
N ALA A 34 -2.50 12.80 -4.29
CA ALA A 34 -2.35 11.73 -3.31
C ALA A 34 -3.59 10.85 -3.18
N LEU A 35 -4.78 11.41 -3.37
CA LEU A 35 -6.04 10.65 -3.25
C LEU A 35 -6.15 9.51 -4.30
N PRO A 36 -5.96 9.75 -5.62
CA PRO A 36 -5.86 8.67 -6.61
C PRO A 36 -4.75 7.67 -6.31
N TYR A 37 -3.55 8.13 -5.91
CA TYR A 37 -2.44 7.22 -5.61
C TYR A 37 -2.73 6.36 -4.37
N LEU A 38 -3.33 6.91 -3.32
CA LEU A 38 -3.76 6.16 -2.14
C LEU A 38 -4.73 5.05 -2.57
N TRP A 39 -5.71 5.40 -3.40
CA TRP A 39 -6.67 4.42 -3.92
C TRP A 39 -5.99 3.30 -4.71
N LEU A 40 -5.06 3.65 -5.61
CA LEU A 40 -4.29 2.68 -6.38
C LEU A 40 -3.41 1.80 -5.50
N ILE A 41 -2.74 2.37 -4.49
CA ILE A 41 -1.90 1.63 -3.54
C ILE A 41 -2.75 0.67 -2.72
N LEU A 42 -3.91 1.11 -2.22
CA LEU A 42 -4.82 0.25 -1.45
C LEU A 42 -5.30 -0.92 -2.29
N LEU A 43 -5.76 -0.67 -3.52
CA LEU A 43 -6.21 -1.73 -4.42
C LEU A 43 -5.07 -2.67 -4.85
N PHE A 44 -3.87 -2.13 -5.06
CA PHE A 44 -2.68 -2.91 -5.38
C PHE A 44 -2.25 -3.78 -4.20
N MET A 45 -2.30 -3.25 -2.97
CA MET A 45 -1.88 -3.96 -1.76
C MET A 45 -2.91 -4.98 -1.27
N LEU A 46 -4.19 -4.78 -1.55
CA LEU A 46 -5.27 -5.67 -1.11
C LEU A 46 -5.01 -7.17 -1.37
N PRO A 47 -4.60 -7.62 -2.58
CA PRO A 47 -4.25 -9.03 -2.81
C PRO A 47 -3.08 -9.51 -1.94
N PHE A 48 -2.06 -8.68 -1.72
CA PHE A 48 -0.92 -9.04 -0.86
C PHE A 48 -1.33 -9.14 0.62
N LEU A 49 -2.22 -8.25 1.08
CA LEU A 49 -2.76 -8.30 2.44
C LEU A 49 -3.59 -9.57 2.68
N ILE A 50 -4.32 -10.03 1.66
CA ILE A 50 -5.05 -11.30 1.74
C ILE A 50 -4.08 -12.48 1.86
N VAL A 51 -3.04 -12.54 1.02
CA VAL A 51 -2.01 -13.59 1.10
C VAL A 51 -1.29 -13.56 2.45
N PHE A 52 -1.02 -12.36 2.98
CA PHE A 52 -0.43 -12.18 4.30
C PHE A 52 -1.36 -12.65 5.43
N LYS A 53 -2.67 -12.38 5.35
CA LYS A 53 -3.65 -12.95 6.30
C LYS A 53 -3.60 -14.48 6.27
N ILE A 54 -3.59 -15.05 5.07
CA ILE A 54 -3.62 -16.50 4.89
C ILE A 54 -2.33 -17.17 5.36
N SER A 55 -1.15 -16.56 5.16
CA SER A 55 0.13 -17.15 5.60
C SER A 55 0.24 -17.31 7.12
N LEU A 56 -0.51 -16.51 7.88
CA LEU A 56 -0.60 -16.59 9.33
C LEU A 56 -1.77 -17.45 9.83
N ALA A 57 -2.67 -17.86 8.92
CA ALA A 57 -3.84 -18.65 9.27
C ALA A 57 -3.54 -20.15 9.23
N GLU A 58 -4.25 -20.92 10.04
CA GLU A 58 -4.24 -22.38 9.96
C GLU A 58 -5.28 -22.87 8.96
N MET A 59 -4.92 -23.91 8.19
CA MET A 59 -5.83 -24.60 7.28
C MET A 59 -6.88 -25.38 8.08
N ALA A 60 -8.14 -24.97 7.98
CA ALA A 60 -9.26 -25.65 8.63
C ALA A 60 -10.13 -26.39 7.60
N ARG A 61 -10.67 -27.55 7.97
CA ARG A 61 -11.71 -28.24 7.19
C ARG A 61 -13.08 -27.59 7.38
N ALA A 62 -13.16 -26.30 7.07
CA ALA A 62 -14.37 -25.50 7.08
C ALA A 62 -14.49 -24.75 5.74
N ILE A 63 -15.64 -24.11 5.53
CA ILE A 63 -15.84 -23.16 4.44
C ILE A 63 -16.03 -21.81 5.13
N PRO A 64 -15.08 -20.85 5.02
CA PRO A 64 -13.84 -20.84 4.23
C PRO A 64 -12.73 -21.79 4.75
N PRO A 65 -11.77 -22.23 3.90
CA PRO A 65 -10.74 -23.22 4.26
C PRO A 65 -9.59 -22.65 5.11
N TYR A 66 -9.81 -21.56 5.84
CA TYR A 66 -8.84 -20.89 6.70
C TYR A 66 -9.51 -20.44 7.99
N THR A 67 -8.77 -20.52 9.09
CA THR A 67 -9.21 -19.99 10.39
C THR A 67 -9.26 -18.46 10.38
N GLU A 68 -10.15 -17.88 11.17
CA GLU A 68 -10.15 -16.44 11.40
C GLU A 68 -8.99 -16.07 12.34
N LEU A 69 -8.20 -15.08 11.96
CA LEU A 69 -7.10 -14.58 12.81
C LEU A 69 -7.61 -13.76 13.99
N MET A 70 -8.74 -13.09 13.83
CA MET A 70 -9.35 -12.23 14.83
C MET A 70 -10.78 -12.66 15.07
N GLU A 71 -11.09 -13.03 16.30
CA GLU A 71 -12.45 -13.36 16.72
C GLU A 71 -12.85 -12.43 17.86
N TRP A 72 -14.05 -11.85 17.77
CA TRP A 72 -14.63 -11.05 18.83
C TRP A 72 -15.90 -11.76 19.33
N ALA A 73 -15.81 -12.36 20.51
CA ALA A 73 -16.91 -13.10 21.14
C ALA A 73 -16.94 -12.81 22.64
N ASP A 74 -18.14 -12.69 23.21
CA ASP A 74 -18.37 -12.50 24.66
C ASP A 74 -17.57 -11.36 25.31
N GLY A 75 -17.30 -10.29 24.55
CA GLY A 75 -16.52 -9.13 25.02
C GLY A 75 -15.00 -9.36 25.06
N GLN A 76 -14.51 -10.47 24.51
CA GLN A 76 -13.10 -10.81 24.38
C GLN A 76 -12.67 -10.76 22.91
N LEU A 77 -11.52 -10.14 22.66
CA LEU A 77 -10.81 -10.21 21.38
C LEU A 77 -9.76 -11.32 21.45
N THR A 78 -9.91 -12.35 20.62
CA THR A 78 -8.95 -13.44 20.49
C THR A 78 -8.19 -13.28 19.18
N LEU A 79 -6.85 -13.29 19.27
CA LEU A 79 -5.95 -13.24 18.12
C LEU A 79 -5.20 -14.57 18.00
N THR A 80 -5.42 -15.32 16.92
CA THR A 80 -4.79 -16.62 16.68
C THR A 80 -3.84 -16.49 15.49
N LEU A 81 -2.53 -16.69 15.73
CA LEU A 81 -1.49 -16.58 14.71
C LEU A 81 -0.70 -17.90 14.63
N ASN A 82 -0.60 -18.47 13.43
CA ASN A 82 0.15 -19.70 13.18
C ASN A 82 1.52 -19.39 12.57
N PHE A 83 2.55 -19.34 13.43
CA PHE A 83 3.94 -19.16 13.00
C PHE A 83 4.60 -20.46 12.52
N ALA A 84 3.98 -21.63 12.76
CA ALA A 84 4.53 -22.91 12.32
C ALA A 84 4.63 -22.99 10.80
N ASN A 85 3.73 -22.32 10.08
CA ASN A 85 3.79 -22.14 8.62
C ASN A 85 5.14 -21.58 8.14
N PHE A 86 5.74 -20.65 8.91
CA PHE A 86 7.04 -20.05 8.56
C PHE A 86 8.22 -20.91 9.00
N LEU A 87 8.13 -21.54 10.18
CA LEU A 87 9.17 -22.43 10.69
C LEU A 87 9.36 -23.65 9.77
N GLN A 88 8.27 -24.19 9.22
CA GLN A 88 8.34 -25.29 8.27
C GLN A 88 9.16 -24.93 7.01
N LEU A 89 9.08 -23.69 6.54
CA LEU A 89 9.84 -23.24 5.36
C LEU A 89 11.35 -23.18 5.64
N THR A 90 11.75 -22.95 6.89
CA THR A 90 13.16 -22.87 7.27
C THR A 90 13.76 -24.21 7.65
N ASP A 91 12.95 -25.11 8.22
CA ASP A 91 13.41 -26.41 8.70
C ASP A 91 13.48 -27.48 7.60
N ASP A 92 12.69 -27.33 6.53
CA ASP A 92 12.66 -28.29 5.43
C ASP A 92 13.76 -27.96 4.39
N PRO A 93 14.77 -28.83 4.20
CA PRO A 93 15.86 -28.58 3.28
C PRO A 93 15.40 -28.41 1.83
N LEU A 94 14.29 -29.04 1.43
CA LEU A 94 13.75 -28.92 0.07
C LEU A 94 13.34 -27.48 -0.26
N TYR A 95 12.70 -26.80 0.69
CA TYR A 95 12.29 -25.40 0.50
C TYR A 95 13.49 -24.46 0.46
N PHE A 96 14.49 -24.69 1.30
CA PHE A 96 15.72 -23.90 1.32
C PHE A 96 16.52 -24.06 0.01
N GLU A 97 16.68 -25.29 -0.48
CA GLU A 97 17.34 -25.58 -1.75
C GLU A 97 16.61 -24.95 -2.94
N ALA A 98 15.28 -25.10 -3.00
CA ALA A 98 14.47 -24.49 -4.05
C ALA A 98 14.57 -22.95 -4.05
N TYR A 99 14.63 -22.33 -2.87
CA TYR A 99 14.85 -20.88 -2.73
C TYR A 99 16.21 -20.45 -3.27
N LEU A 100 17.28 -21.15 -2.88
CA LEU A 100 18.64 -20.83 -3.34
C LEU A 100 18.79 -21.03 -4.85
N GLN A 101 18.21 -22.10 -5.39
CA GLN A 101 18.19 -22.35 -6.83
C GLN A 101 17.47 -21.21 -7.58
N SER A 102 16.32 -20.76 -7.07
CA SER A 102 15.57 -19.64 -7.66
C SER A 102 16.40 -18.35 -7.64
N LEU A 103 17.09 -18.08 -6.54
CA LEU A 103 17.97 -16.93 -6.40
C LEU A 103 19.16 -16.99 -7.37
N GLN A 104 19.79 -18.17 -7.50
CA GLN A 104 20.90 -18.38 -8.42
C GLN A 104 20.47 -18.13 -9.86
N VAL A 105 19.34 -18.70 -10.30
CA VAL A 105 18.82 -18.51 -11.65
C VAL A 105 18.50 -17.05 -11.90
N ALA A 106 17.74 -16.40 -11.01
CA ALA A 106 17.38 -14.99 -11.14
C ALA A 106 18.62 -14.08 -11.20
N GLY A 107 19.63 -14.34 -10.36
CA GLY A 107 20.87 -13.58 -10.33
C GLY A 107 21.68 -13.72 -11.61
N ILE A 108 21.92 -14.96 -12.06
CA ILE A 108 22.66 -15.22 -13.31
C ILE A 108 21.93 -14.61 -14.50
N SER A 109 20.61 -14.84 -14.62
CA SER A 109 19.80 -14.28 -15.71
C SER A 109 19.86 -12.75 -15.70
N THR A 110 19.77 -12.10 -14.54
CA THR A 110 19.88 -10.64 -14.42
C THR A 110 21.23 -10.14 -14.91
N ILE A 111 22.33 -10.78 -14.49
CA ILE A 111 23.68 -10.41 -14.92
C ILE A 111 23.84 -10.59 -16.43
N CYS A 112 23.39 -11.72 -16.99
CA CYS A 112 23.42 -11.94 -18.44
C CYS A 112 22.61 -10.88 -19.20
N CYS A 113 21.40 -10.55 -18.73
CA CYS A 113 20.58 -9.51 -19.32
C CYS A 113 21.26 -8.13 -19.29
N LEU A 114 21.94 -7.79 -18.20
CA LEU A 114 22.70 -6.54 -18.09
C LEU A 114 23.91 -6.54 -19.02
N LEU A 115 24.69 -7.63 -19.05
CA LEU A 115 25.87 -7.75 -19.90
C LEU A 115 25.53 -7.69 -21.39
N LEU A 116 24.36 -8.17 -21.81
CA LEU A 116 23.91 -8.11 -23.19
C LEU A 116 23.17 -6.81 -23.52
N GLY A 117 22.28 -6.36 -22.63
CA GLY A 117 21.44 -5.18 -22.84
C GLY A 117 22.20 -3.87 -22.74
N TYR A 118 23.16 -3.76 -21.81
CA TYR A 118 23.96 -2.55 -21.63
C TYR A 118 24.79 -2.17 -22.87
N PRO A 119 25.57 -3.08 -23.51
CA PRO A 119 26.30 -2.73 -24.73
C PRO A 119 25.36 -2.45 -25.91
N LEU A 120 24.21 -3.13 -26.00
CA LEU A 120 23.19 -2.87 -27.02
C LEU A 120 22.57 -1.47 -26.91
N ALA A 121 22.45 -0.93 -25.69
CA ALA A 121 21.96 0.42 -25.47
C ALA A 121 23.01 1.50 -25.73
N TRP A 122 24.30 1.13 -25.73
CA TRP A 122 25.41 2.05 -25.97
C TRP A 122 25.91 2.07 -27.43
N ALA A 123 25.71 0.97 -28.17
CA ALA A 123 26.00 0.87 -29.60
C ALA A 123 24.91 1.54 -30.46
#